data_AF-A0A552I440-F1
#
_entry.id   AF-A0A552I440-F1
#
_cell.length_a   1.000
_cell.length_b   1.000
_cell.length_c   1.000
_cell.angle_alpha   90.00
_cell.angle_beta   90.00
_cell.angle_gamma   90.00
#
_symmetry.space_group_name_H-M   'P 1'
#
loop_
_entity.id
_entity.type
_entity.pdbx_description
1 polymer ?
#
loop_
_entity_poly.entity_id
_entity_poly.type
_entity_poly.pdbx_seq_one_letter_code
_entity_poly.pdbx_strand_id
1 'polypeptide(L)'
;MDYSPLRELLQQKKWQEADRKKGELMLAAAKREKEGWIDGESAEKFSCEDLRMIDREWLAASGGQFGFSVQLAIYKQTGNPIGDYNEEAFRRFRDAVGWRANGNWKNYDNLTWGTNAPSTALAGHLPVLPWVGSGGGWGRSLFSLAAACEL
;
A
#
# COMPACT_ATOMS: atom_id res chain seq x y z
N MET A 1 15.46 -0.52 -10.99
CA MET A 1 15.03 0.78 -10.42
C MET A 1 15.86 1.08 -9.18
N ASP A 2 16.10 2.35 -8.83
CA ASP A 2 16.81 2.70 -7.59
C ASP A 2 15.83 2.90 -6.43
N TYR A 3 15.95 2.06 -5.40
CA TYR A 3 15.14 2.07 -4.19
C TYR A 3 15.86 2.71 -2.99
N SER A 4 17.11 3.14 -3.15
CA SER A 4 17.92 3.72 -2.08
C SER A 4 17.24 4.93 -1.42
N PRO A 5 16.59 5.86 -2.17
CA PRO A 5 15.88 6.98 -1.55
C PRO A 5 14.70 6.53 -0.68
N LEU A 6 13.98 5.47 -1.06
CA LEU A 6 12.90 4.92 -0.24
C LEU A 6 13.47 4.32 1.04
N ARG A 7 14.53 3.51 0.92
CA ARG A 7 15.21 2.87 2.06
C ARG A 7 15.72 3.90 3.07
N GLU A 8 16.35 4.98 2.61
CA GLU A 8 16.86 6.04 3.47
C GLU A 8 15.75 6.74 4.27
N LEU A 9 14.62 7.06 3.61
CA LEU A 9 13.47 7.66 4.27
C LEU A 9 12.85 6.72 5.32
N LEU A 10 12.74 5.43 4.98
CA LEU A 10 12.22 4.40 5.88
C LEU A 10 13.12 4.19 7.10
N GLN A 11 14.45 4.14 6.93
CA GLN A 11 15.42 4.04 8.03
C GLN A 11 15.36 5.25 8.97
N GLN A 12 15.11 6.44 8.43
CA GLN A 12 14.89 7.67 9.21
C GLN A 12 13.49 7.75 9.83
N LYS A 13 12.63 6.74 9.62
CA LYS A 13 11.22 6.73 10.06
C LYS A 13 10.41 7.92 9.55
N LYS A 14 10.78 8.45 8.38
CA LYS A 14 10.06 9.51 7.67
C LYS A 14 8.91 8.90 6.87
N TRP A 15 7.95 8.30 7.58
CA TRP A 15 6.93 7.43 7.00
C TRP A 15 6.09 8.09 5.91
N GLN A 16 5.72 9.37 6.09
CA GLN A 16 4.93 10.10 5.11
C GLN A 16 5.73 10.41 3.83
N GLU A 17 6.98 10.83 3.98
CA GLU A 17 7.88 11.05 2.83
C GLU A 17 8.18 9.73 2.10
N ALA A 18 8.39 8.65 2.85
CA ALA A 18 8.59 7.31 2.31
C ALA A 18 7.35 6.82 1.53
N ASP A 19 6.14 7.06 2.02
CA ASP A 19 4.91 6.71 1.31
C ASP A 19 4.74 7.51 0.01
N ARG A 20 5.06 8.82 0.02
CA ARG A 20 5.09 9.62 -1.22
C ARG A 20 6.11 9.08 -2.22
N LYS A 21 7.34 8.78 -1.76
CA LYS A 21 8.40 8.19 -2.59
C LYS A 21 7.99 6.82 -3.16
N LYS A 22 7.31 5.99 -2.36
CA LYS A 22 6.74 4.73 -2.82
C LYS A 22 5.75 4.96 -3.96
N GLY A 23 4.88 5.96 -3.88
CA GLY A 23 3.96 6.31 -4.97
C GLY A 23 4.71 6.62 -6.28
N GLU A 24 5.77 7.42 -6.22
CA GLU A 24 6.62 7.75 -7.37
C GLU A 24 7.28 6.50 -7.97
N LEU A 25 7.82 5.61 -7.12
CA LEU A 25 8.45 4.36 -7.56
C LEU A 25 7.45 3.41 -8.23
N MET A 26 6.21 3.32 -7.71
CA MET A 26 5.17 2.51 -8.35
C MET A 26 4.78 3.08 -9.72
N LEU A 27 4.69 4.40 -9.86
CA LEU A 27 4.44 5.02 -11.16
C LEU A 27 5.58 4.76 -12.13
N ALA A 28 6.84 4.86 -11.68
CA ALA A 28 8.01 4.54 -12.50
C ALA A 28 8.02 3.07 -12.94
N ALA A 29 7.61 2.15 -12.07
CA ALA A 29 7.59 0.72 -12.36
C ALA A 29 6.53 0.39 -13.42
N ALA A 30 5.42 1.12 -13.37
CA ALA A 30 4.36 1.05 -14.37
C ALA A 30 4.66 1.87 -15.64
N LYS A 31 5.75 2.66 -15.69
CA LYS A 31 6.06 3.63 -16.76
C LYS A 31 4.95 4.66 -16.98
N ARG A 32 4.42 5.16 -15.87
CA ARG A 32 3.19 5.97 -15.77
C ARG A 32 3.42 7.28 -14.99
N GLU A 33 4.66 7.75 -14.94
CA GLU A 33 5.07 8.92 -14.16
C GLU A 33 4.35 10.19 -14.61
N LYS A 34 4.06 10.33 -15.91
CA LYS A 34 3.39 11.51 -16.47
C LYS A 34 1.90 11.52 -16.16
N GLU A 35 1.29 10.34 -16.09
CA GLU A 35 -0.13 10.16 -15.84
C GLU A 35 -0.45 10.37 -14.37
N GLY A 36 0.44 9.96 -13.47
CA GLY A 36 0.24 10.09 -12.01
C GLY A 36 -0.74 9.06 -11.42
N TRP A 37 -1.19 8.11 -12.22
CA TRP A 37 -2.02 6.97 -11.81
C TRP A 37 -1.67 5.74 -12.66
N ILE A 38 -2.00 4.54 -12.19
CA ILE A 38 -1.74 3.28 -12.90
C ILE A 38 -3.10 2.69 -13.32
N ASP A 39 -3.25 2.37 -14.60
CA ASP A 39 -4.47 1.76 -15.13
C ASP A 39 -4.44 0.23 -15.00
N GLY A 40 -5.53 -0.43 -15.42
CA GLY A 40 -5.63 -1.89 -15.35
C GLY A 40 -4.55 -2.61 -16.17
N GLU A 41 -4.32 -2.17 -17.41
CA GLU A 41 -3.32 -2.78 -18.29
C GLU A 41 -1.90 -2.66 -17.73
N SER A 42 -1.55 -1.49 -17.20
CA SER A 42 -0.24 -1.26 -16.58
C SER A 42 -0.10 -2.02 -15.26
N ALA A 43 -1.20 -2.22 -14.53
CA ALA A 43 -1.21 -3.03 -13.30
C ALA A 43 -0.99 -4.53 -13.60
N GLU A 44 -1.58 -5.06 -14.67
CA GLU A 44 -1.37 -6.46 -15.10
C GLU A 44 0.08 -6.72 -15.52
N LYS A 45 0.76 -5.71 -16.06
CA LYS A 45 2.17 -5.77 -16.49
C LYS A 45 3.15 -5.33 -15.40
N PHE A 46 2.67 -5.02 -14.20
CA PHE A 46 3.50 -4.50 -13.13
C PHE A 46 4.51 -5.57 -12.67
N SER A 47 5.77 -5.17 -12.51
CA SER A 47 6.85 -6.09 -12.13
C SER A 47 6.66 -6.62 -10.71
N CYS A 48 6.55 -7.94 -10.55
CA CYS A 48 6.57 -8.58 -9.24
C CYS A 48 7.89 -8.35 -8.50
N GLU A 49 9.01 -8.19 -9.21
CA GLU A 49 10.29 -7.85 -8.59
C GLU A 49 10.23 -6.49 -7.90
N ASP A 50 9.68 -5.49 -8.59
CA ASP A 50 9.55 -4.12 -8.05
C ASP A 50 8.56 -4.08 -6.87
N LEU A 51 7.43 -4.80 -6.97
CA LEU A 51 6.45 -4.88 -5.88
C LEU A 51 7.05 -5.55 -4.63
N ARG A 52 7.76 -6.67 -4.80
CA ARG A 52 8.44 -7.39 -3.71
C ARG A 52 9.56 -6.55 -3.11
N MET A 53 10.28 -5.78 -3.92
CA MET A 53 11.33 -4.88 -3.41
C MET A 53 10.73 -3.83 -2.49
N ILE A 54 9.67 -3.13 -2.93
CA ILE A 54 8.97 -2.13 -2.12
C ILE A 54 8.48 -2.77 -0.81
N ASP A 55 7.83 -3.94 -0.89
CA ASP A 55 7.32 -4.66 0.28
C ASP A 55 8.41 -4.98 1.30
N ARG A 56 9.56 -5.51 0.83
CA ARG A 56 10.70 -5.84 1.68
C ARG A 56 11.27 -4.63 2.42
N GLU A 57 11.37 -3.47 1.77
CA GLU A 57 11.85 -2.26 2.43
C GLU A 57 10.90 -1.83 3.57
N TRP A 58 9.58 -1.90 3.34
CA TRP A 58 8.58 -1.58 4.36
C TRP A 58 8.61 -2.56 5.53
N LEU A 59 8.71 -3.87 5.26
CA LEU A 59 8.82 -4.91 6.29
C LEU A 59 10.07 -4.70 7.14
N ALA A 60 11.23 -4.49 6.50
CA ALA A 60 12.50 -4.35 7.19
C ALA A 60 12.52 -3.13 8.13
N ALA A 61 12.03 -1.98 7.67
CA ALA A 61 12.03 -0.76 8.46
C ALA A 61 11.00 -0.76 9.61
N SER A 62 9.92 -1.52 9.46
CA SER A 62 8.81 -1.56 10.42
C SER A 62 8.86 -2.74 11.40
N GLY A 63 9.85 -3.63 11.28
CA GLY A 63 9.88 -4.87 12.06
C GLY A 63 8.75 -5.84 11.67
N GLY A 64 8.36 -5.85 10.40
CA GLY A 64 7.32 -6.72 9.85
C GLY A 64 5.88 -6.22 10.04
N GLN A 65 5.70 -4.98 10.47
CA GLN A 65 4.36 -4.44 10.76
C GLN A 65 3.69 -3.78 9.55
N PHE A 66 4.48 -3.23 8.64
CA PHE A 66 4.04 -2.53 7.44
C PHE A 66 4.53 -3.25 6.18
N GLY A 67 3.74 -3.16 5.11
CA GLY A 67 3.99 -3.87 3.86
C GLY A 67 2.69 -4.25 3.17
N PHE A 68 2.76 -4.42 1.85
CA PHE A 68 1.68 -4.94 1.04
C PHE A 68 1.37 -6.41 1.34
N SER A 69 2.37 -7.21 1.72
CA SER A 69 2.18 -8.60 2.19
C SER A 69 1.34 -8.64 3.47
N VAL A 70 1.66 -7.77 4.44
CA VAL A 70 0.88 -7.61 5.68
C VAL A 70 -0.55 -7.18 5.37
N GLN A 71 -0.73 -6.19 4.48
CA GLN A 71 -2.05 -5.76 4.04
C GLN A 71 -2.83 -6.87 3.34
N LEU A 72 -2.19 -7.65 2.46
CA LEU A 72 -2.82 -8.77 1.76
C LEU A 72 -3.31 -9.83 2.74
N ALA A 73 -2.53 -10.13 3.79
CA ALA A 73 -2.96 -11.04 4.84
C ALA A 73 -4.21 -10.52 5.57
N ILE A 74 -4.22 -9.24 5.98
CA ILE A 74 -5.36 -8.62 6.65
C ILE A 74 -6.58 -8.54 5.71
N TYR A 75 -6.36 -8.24 4.43
CA TYR A 75 -7.39 -8.20 3.39
C TYR A 75 -8.12 -9.54 3.29
N LYS A 76 -7.37 -10.65 3.22
CA LYS A 76 -7.93 -12.01 3.24
C LYS A 76 -8.66 -12.32 4.56
N GLN A 77 -8.04 -12.02 5.70
CA GLN A 77 -8.63 -12.28 7.04
C GLN A 77 -9.94 -11.55 7.28
N THR A 78 -10.12 -10.38 6.67
CA THR A 78 -11.36 -9.58 6.77
C THR A 78 -12.45 -10.02 5.78
N GLY A 79 -12.23 -11.14 5.09
CA GLY A 79 -13.21 -11.78 4.21
C GLY A 79 -13.28 -11.17 2.81
N ASN A 80 -12.24 -10.45 2.38
CA ASN A 80 -12.24 -9.89 1.03
C ASN A 80 -11.81 -10.95 0.01
N PRO A 81 -12.58 -11.17 -1.06
CA PRO A 81 -12.18 -12.04 -2.15
C PRO A 81 -11.03 -11.41 -2.95
N ILE A 82 -10.10 -12.25 -3.43
CA ILE A 82 -9.10 -11.83 -4.41
C ILE A 82 -9.77 -11.77 -5.78
N GLY A 83 -9.56 -10.68 -6.53
CA GLY A 83 -10.14 -10.49 -7.86
C GLY A 83 -11.60 -10.03 -7.89
N ASP A 84 -12.28 -9.92 -6.74
CA ASP A 84 -13.65 -9.42 -6.65
C ASP A 84 -13.77 -8.35 -5.56
N TYR A 85 -14.90 -7.66 -5.48
CA TYR A 85 -15.13 -6.57 -4.54
C TYR A 85 -16.36 -6.81 -3.67
N ASN A 86 -16.10 -6.78 -2.37
CA ASN A 86 -17.15 -6.73 -1.36
C ASN A 86 -16.97 -5.46 -0.51
N GLU A 87 -17.93 -4.54 -0.58
CA GLU A 87 -17.84 -3.26 0.11
C GLU A 87 -17.74 -3.41 1.63
N GLU A 88 -18.49 -4.35 2.21
CA GLU A 88 -18.50 -4.57 3.65
C GLU A 88 -17.17 -5.15 4.14
N ALA A 89 -16.64 -6.16 3.45
CA ALA A 89 -15.33 -6.71 3.73
C ALA A 89 -14.23 -5.66 3.56
N PHE A 90 -14.36 -4.78 2.56
CA PHE A 90 -13.37 -3.73 2.32
C PHE A 90 -13.41 -2.66 3.41
N ARG A 91 -14.60 -2.33 3.93
CA ARG A 91 -14.75 -1.49 5.12
C ARG A 91 -14.06 -2.10 6.34
N ARG A 92 -14.25 -3.42 6.59
CA ARG A 92 -13.57 -4.15 7.68
C ARG A 92 -12.04 -4.14 7.51
N PHE A 93 -11.54 -4.37 6.30
CA PHE A 93 -10.11 -4.26 5.99
C PHE A 93 -9.56 -2.87 6.37
N ARG A 94 -10.25 -1.81 5.93
CA ARG A 94 -9.80 -0.44 6.18
C ARG A 94 -9.94 0.00 7.63
N ASP A 95 -10.89 -0.55 8.38
CA ASP A 95 -10.93 -0.41 9.83
C ASP A 95 -9.72 -1.12 10.48
N ALA A 96 -9.42 -2.35 10.05
CA ALA A 96 -8.33 -3.17 10.57
C ALA A 96 -6.93 -2.56 10.33
N VAL A 97 -6.72 -1.87 9.20
CA VAL A 97 -5.47 -1.14 8.95
C VAL A 97 -5.50 0.33 9.42
N GLY A 98 -6.59 0.78 10.07
CA GLY A 98 -6.67 2.09 10.71
C GLY A 98 -6.88 3.27 9.75
N TRP A 99 -7.41 3.04 8.55
CA TRP A 99 -7.72 4.06 7.54
C TRP A 99 -9.11 4.68 7.68
N ARG A 100 -9.88 4.23 8.67
CA ARG A 100 -11.18 4.80 9.02
C ARG A 100 -11.24 5.17 10.50
N ALA A 101 -12.08 6.13 10.83
CA ALA A 101 -12.42 6.53 12.19
C ALA A 101 -13.88 6.96 12.24
N ASN A 102 -14.62 6.51 13.25
CA ASN A 102 -16.05 6.82 13.43
C ASN A 102 -16.88 6.54 12.16
N GLY A 103 -16.59 5.43 11.47
CA GLY A 103 -17.24 5.05 10.22
C GLY A 103 -16.80 5.84 8.97
N ASN A 104 -15.97 6.88 9.13
CA ASN A 104 -15.54 7.75 8.04
C ASN A 104 -14.11 7.47 7.59
N TRP A 105 -13.85 7.80 6.33
CA TRP A 105 -12.56 7.74 5.68
C TRP A 105 -11.61 8.78 6.27
N LYS A 106 -10.39 8.37 6.65
CA LYS A 106 -9.34 9.33 6.98
C LYS A 106 -8.75 9.88 5.68
N ASN A 107 -8.63 11.21 5.62
CA ASN A 107 -7.81 11.86 4.61
C ASN A 107 -6.33 11.50 4.84
N TYR A 108 -5.52 11.58 3.79
CA TYR A 108 -4.09 11.26 3.83
C TYR A 108 -3.36 11.99 4.97
N ASP A 109 -3.64 13.28 5.16
CA ASP A 109 -3.03 14.10 6.21
C ASP A 109 -3.47 13.73 7.63
N ASN A 110 -4.59 13.01 7.76
CA ASN A 110 -5.14 12.54 9.05
C ASN A 110 -4.73 11.09 9.38
N LEU A 111 -3.86 10.47 8.59
CA LEU A 111 -3.29 9.15 8.89
C LEU A 111 -2.19 9.27 9.96
N THR A 112 -1.79 8.12 10.51
CA THR A 112 -0.82 8.05 11.61
C THR A 112 0.59 7.91 11.05
N TRP A 113 1.32 9.03 10.97
CA TRP A 113 2.64 9.12 10.33
C TRP A 113 3.85 9.23 11.27
N GLY A 114 3.64 9.48 12.57
CA GLY A 114 4.70 9.89 13.51
C GLY A 114 5.85 8.87 13.69
N THR A 115 6.91 9.26 14.39
CA THR A 115 8.08 8.40 14.69
C THR A 115 7.73 7.12 15.47
N ASN A 116 6.57 7.13 16.15
CA ASN A 116 5.95 6.00 16.84
C ASN A 116 4.88 5.29 16.01
N ALA A 117 4.73 5.59 14.72
CA ALA A 117 3.73 4.95 13.87
C ALA A 117 3.78 3.42 13.98
N PRO A 118 4.95 2.75 14.03
CA PRO A 118 4.96 1.31 14.29
C PRO A 118 4.36 0.94 15.67
N SER A 119 4.71 1.64 16.75
CA SER A 119 4.20 1.27 18.08
C SER A 119 2.73 1.61 18.33
N THR A 120 2.14 2.53 17.55
CA THR A 120 0.75 2.99 17.77
C THR A 120 -0.20 2.73 16.60
N ALA A 121 0.30 2.52 15.39
CA ALA A 121 -0.52 2.22 14.23
C ALA A 121 -0.78 0.72 14.13
N LEU A 122 -1.91 0.39 13.50
CA LEU A 122 -2.30 -0.99 13.26
C LEU A 122 -1.40 -1.63 12.21
N ALA A 123 -1.25 -2.95 12.26
CA ALA A 123 -0.54 -3.70 11.23
C ALA A 123 -1.14 -3.40 9.84
N GLY A 124 -0.27 -3.29 8.83
CA GLY A 124 -0.69 -2.94 7.48
C GLY A 124 -1.15 -1.49 7.31
N HIS A 125 -1.00 -0.60 8.29
CA HIS A 125 -1.36 0.81 8.12
C HIS A 125 -0.63 1.48 6.94
N LEU A 126 0.62 1.07 6.70
CA LEU A 126 1.46 1.58 5.63
C LEU A 126 2.05 0.44 4.79
N PRO A 127 2.49 0.72 3.55
CA PRO A 127 2.24 1.96 2.79
C PRO A 127 0.75 2.16 2.48
N VAL A 128 0.29 3.39 2.32
CA VAL A 128 -1.10 3.66 1.94
C VAL A 128 -1.35 3.17 0.52
N LEU A 129 -2.56 2.69 0.20
CA LEU A 129 -2.91 2.40 -1.19
C LEU A 129 -2.74 3.67 -2.05
N PRO A 130 -2.03 3.60 -3.18
CA PRO A 130 -1.97 4.66 -4.19
C PRO A 130 -3.35 5.24 -4.47
N TRP A 131 -3.39 6.57 -4.54
CA TRP A 131 -4.63 7.32 -4.71
C TRP A 131 -5.26 6.91 -6.05
N VAL A 132 -6.40 6.24 -5.96
CA VAL A 132 -7.15 5.76 -7.11
C VAL A 132 -7.87 6.96 -7.70
N GLY A 133 -7.29 7.58 -8.74
CA GLY A 133 -8.02 8.53 -9.57
C GLY A 133 -9.29 7.85 -10.08
N SER A 134 -10.45 8.32 -9.60
CA SER A 134 -11.82 8.20 -10.11
C SER A 134 -12.32 6.91 -10.81
N GLY A 135 -11.64 5.78 -10.65
CA GLY A 135 -11.94 4.55 -11.40
C GLY A 135 -12.01 3.28 -10.57
N GLY A 136 -11.81 3.33 -9.25
CA GLY A 136 -12.01 2.19 -8.32
C GLY A 136 -11.15 0.93 -8.54
N GLY A 137 -10.46 0.79 -9.68
CA GLY A 137 -9.82 -0.44 -10.11
C GLY A 137 -8.48 -0.71 -9.44
N TRP A 138 -7.62 0.30 -9.27
CA TRP A 138 -6.22 0.03 -8.93
C TRP A 138 -6.00 -0.55 -7.53
N GLY A 139 -6.77 -0.11 -6.52
CA GLY A 139 -6.72 -0.72 -5.19
C GLY A 139 -7.19 -2.19 -5.17
N ARG A 140 -8.08 -2.57 -6.10
CA ARG A 140 -8.50 -3.96 -6.32
C ARG A 140 -7.41 -4.74 -7.07
N SER A 141 -6.85 -4.11 -8.10
CA SER A 141 -5.74 -4.66 -8.88
C SER A 141 -4.49 -4.90 -8.03
N LEU A 142 -4.23 -4.07 -7.01
CA LEU A 142 -3.04 -4.23 -6.17
C LEU A 142 -3.07 -5.54 -5.37
N PHE A 143 -4.19 -5.92 -4.75
CA PHE A 143 -4.24 -7.16 -3.98
C PHE A 143 -4.30 -8.40 -4.87
N SER A 144 -4.90 -8.29 -6.07
CA SER A 144 -4.78 -9.34 -7.10
C SER A 144 -3.34 -9.49 -7.57
N LEU A 145 -2.65 -8.38 -7.85
CA LEU A 145 -1.24 -8.37 -8.23
C LEU A 145 -0.36 -8.91 -7.11
N ALA A 146 -0.57 -8.47 -5.86
CA ALA A 146 0.20 -8.93 -4.73
C ALA A 146 0.04 -10.44 -4.51
N ALA A 147 -1.19 -10.96 -4.65
CA ALA A 147 -1.43 -12.39 -4.60
C ALA A 147 -0.77 -13.15 -5.76
N ALA A 148 -0.85 -12.64 -6.99
CA ALA A 148 -0.20 -13.23 -8.16
C ALA A 148 1.33 -13.20 -8.09
N CYS A 149 1.88 -12.18 -7.44
CA CYS A 149 3.30 -12.04 -7.15
C CYS A 149 3.76 -12.81 -5.91
N GLU A 150 2.88 -13.62 -5.29
CA GLU A 150 3.21 -14.44 -4.12
C GLU A 150 3.90 -13.63 -2.99
N LEU A 151 3.35 -12.45 -2.71
CA LEU A 151 3.72 -11.67 -1.52
C LEU A 151 3.25 -12.34 -0.23
#